data_AF-A0A955PSR2-F1
#
_entry.id   AF-A0A955PSR2-F1
#
_cell.length_a   1.000
_cell.length_b   1.000
_cell.length_c   1.000
_cell.angle_alpha   90.00
_cell.angle_beta   90.00
_cell.angle_gamma   90.00
#
_symmetry.space_group_name_H-M   'P 1'
#
loop_
_entity.id
_entity.type
_entity.pdbx_description
1 polymer ?
#
loop_
_entity_poly.entity_id
_entity_poly.type
_entity_poly.pdbx_seq_one_letter_code
_entity_poly.pdbx_strand_id
1 'polypeptide(L)'
;NGPISALVNADNQLEITSNGGLEFTFTEDTSHILAALGINTFFKGTGAGDISLSDQILDPDLGLQRIAASGSGAEGDNTGALAIADLEYARVARNNSTTIGDFYREGISELGVRAQRNKTLSQESTTFLEDLKIRQESVAGVSLDEESVNLIKFQQAFNGAARYITIVDSLIDRVVNGLGITR
;
A
#
# COMPACT_ATOMS: atom_id res chain seq x y z
N ASN A 1 13.37 26.12 54.06
CA ASN A 1 11.91 26.30 53.95
C ASN A 1 11.62 27.58 53.19
N GLY A 2 11.92 27.56 51.88
CA GLY A 2 11.36 28.55 50.97
C GLY A 2 9.95 28.11 50.57
N PRO A 3 9.19 28.99 49.91
CA PRO A 3 7.87 28.65 49.36
C PRO A 3 7.94 27.52 48.31
N ILE A 4 9.10 27.27 47.73
CA ILE A 4 9.35 26.16 46.81
C ILE A 4 10.49 25.31 47.39
N SER A 5 10.32 24.00 47.40
CA SER A 5 11.34 23.01 47.78
C SER A 5 11.51 21.95 46.70
N ALA A 6 12.75 21.51 46.48
CA ALA A 6 13.07 20.41 45.58
C ALA A 6 13.91 19.36 46.32
N LEU A 7 13.60 18.09 46.14
CA LEU A 7 14.33 16.95 46.71
C LEU A 7 14.42 15.81 45.69
N VAL A 8 15.42 14.95 45.83
CA VAL A 8 15.44 13.66 45.12
C VAL A 8 14.93 12.60 46.09
N ASN A 9 13.83 11.94 45.74
CA ASN A 9 13.22 10.93 46.60
C ASN A 9 14.02 9.61 46.57
N ALA A 10 13.59 8.63 47.38
CA ALA A 10 14.26 7.33 47.46
C ALA A 10 14.21 6.52 46.14
N ASP A 11 13.30 6.88 45.23
CA ASP A 11 13.14 6.28 43.90
C ASP A 11 13.95 7.01 42.82
N ASN A 12 14.88 7.89 43.21
CA ASN A 12 15.69 8.74 42.33
C ASN A 12 14.88 9.70 41.44
N GLN A 13 13.68 10.09 41.87
CA GLN A 13 12.87 11.07 41.16
C GLN A 13 13.08 12.46 41.77
N LEU A 14 13.21 13.47 40.91
CA LEU A 14 13.19 14.87 41.34
C LEU A 14 11.74 15.26 41.68
N GLU A 15 11.49 15.55 42.95
CA GLU A 15 10.22 16.02 43.45
C GLU A 15 10.32 17.51 43.79
N ILE A 16 9.48 18.33 43.14
CA ILE A 16 9.37 19.77 43.39
C ILE A 16 8.01 20.04 44.01
N THR A 17 8.02 20.64 45.19
CA THR A 17 6.83 20.99 45.97
C THR A 17 6.75 22.50 46.15
N SER A 18 5.55 23.05 46.00
CA SER A 18 5.26 24.45 46.29
C SER A 18 4.27 24.54 47.45
N ASN A 19 4.55 25.42 48.42
CA ASN A 19 3.74 25.66 49.60
C ASN A 19 3.35 27.14 49.67
N GLY A 20 2.15 27.42 50.20
CA GLY A 20 1.69 28.80 50.44
C GLY A 20 0.96 29.47 49.28
N GLY A 21 0.33 28.69 48.39
CA GLY A 21 -0.49 29.23 47.29
C GLY A 21 0.31 29.79 46.11
N LEU A 22 1.63 29.57 46.09
CA LEU A 22 2.48 29.88 44.95
C LEU A 22 2.45 28.71 43.96
N GLU A 23 2.36 29.01 42.68
CA GLU A 23 2.48 28.03 41.60
C GLU A 23 3.87 28.14 40.97
N PHE A 24 4.44 27.00 40.57
CA PHE A 24 5.65 26.98 39.77
C PHE A 24 5.30 26.42 38.40
N THR A 25 5.91 27.00 37.37
CA THR A 25 5.77 26.52 36.00
C THR A 25 7.15 26.42 35.36
N PHE A 26 7.28 25.50 34.41
CA PHE A 26 8.44 25.45 33.53
C PHE A 26 8.11 26.17 32.22
N THR A 27 8.89 27.19 31.89
CA THR A 27 8.76 27.95 30.64
C THR A 27 10.12 28.09 29.95
N GLU A 28 10.10 28.43 28.66
CA GLU A 28 11.28 28.75 27.84
C GLU A 28 12.40 27.67 27.86
N ASP A 29 12.09 26.47 27.35
CA ASP A 29 13.09 25.41 27.19
C ASP A 29 13.95 25.60 25.94
N THR A 30 15.10 26.25 26.12
CA THR A 30 16.13 26.38 25.07
C THR A 30 16.98 25.12 24.90
N SER A 31 16.90 24.18 25.84
CA SER A 31 17.74 22.96 25.87
C SER A 31 17.03 21.71 25.34
N HIS A 32 15.72 21.79 25.11
CA HIS A 32 14.82 20.69 24.74
C HIS A 32 14.72 19.56 25.77
N ILE A 33 15.22 19.77 27.00
CA ILE A 33 15.19 18.75 28.05
C ILE A 33 13.78 18.51 28.59
N LEU A 34 12.93 19.54 28.67
CA LEU A 34 11.56 19.39 29.13
C LEU A 34 10.77 18.52 28.15
N ALA A 35 10.99 18.74 26.85
CA ALA A 35 10.37 17.93 25.81
C ALA A 35 10.83 16.46 25.90
N ALA A 36 12.12 16.21 26.12
CA ALA A 36 12.65 14.86 26.29
C ALA A 36 12.11 14.16 27.55
N LEU A 37 11.80 14.91 28.60
CA LEU A 37 11.21 14.41 29.84
C LEU A 37 9.67 14.33 29.76
N GLY A 38 9.04 14.74 28.65
CA GLY A 38 7.58 14.76 28.50
C GLY A 38 6.89 15.85 29.32
N ILE A 39 7.62 16.86 29.79
CA ILE A 39 7.10 17.99 30.56
C ILE A 39 6.64 19.07 29.58
N ASN A 40 5.40 19.54 29.72
CA ASN A 40 4.79 20.57 28.87
C ASN A 40 4.83 20.24 27.36
N THR A 41 4.81 18.95 26.99
CA THR A 41 4.78 18.51 25.59
C THR A 41 3.36 18.45 25.05
N PHE A 42 3.15 19.01 23.85
CA PHE A 42 1.89 18.91 23.13
C PHE A 42 1.68 17.51 22.51
N PHE A 43 2.75 16.96 21.93
CA PHE A 43 2.77 15.62 21.35
C PHE A 43 3.61 14.65 22.19
N LYS A 44 3.23 13.38 22.18
CA LYS A 44 4.02 12.23 22.66
C LYS A 44 4.29 11.28 21.50
N GLY A 45 5.28 10.40 21.67
CA GLY A 45 5.73 9.46 20.63
C GLY A 45 7.13 9.81 20.14
N THR A 46 7.71 8.90 19.37
CA THR A 46 9.10 8.99 18.88
C THR A 46 9.18 9.26 17.38
N GLY A 47 8.08 9.16 16.65
CA GLY A 47 8.01 9.44 15.23
C GLY A 47 6.59 9.42 14.66
N ALA A 48 6.48 9.38 13.33
CA ALA A 48 5.19 9.50 12.64
C ALA A 48 4.23 8.31 12.87
N GLY A 49 4.73 7.15 13.30
CA GLY A 49 3.92 5.95 13.50
C GLY A 49 3.25 5.88 14.88
N ASP A 50 3.77 6.59 15.87
CA ASP A 50 3.32 6.59 17.27
C ASP A 50 3.00 7.99 17.80
N ILE A 51 3.10 9.02 16.96
CA ILE A 51 2.75 10.39 17.34
C ILE A 51 1.29 10.46 17.80
N SER A 52 1.11 11.03 18.99
CA SER A 52 -0.20 11.22 19.60
C SER A 52 -0.18 12.50 20.44
N LEU A 53 -1.36 12.97 20.86
CA LEU A 53 -1.44 14.05 21.85
C LEU A 53 -0.98 13.53 23.22
N SER A 54 -0.36 14.40 24.01
CA SER A 54 0.01 14.03 25.38
C SER A 54 -1.25 13.76 26.22
N ASP A 55 -1.13 12.85 27.20
CA ASP A 55 -2.28 12.44 28.03
C ASP A 55 -2.88 13.60 28.82
N GLN A 56 -2.06 14.62 29.13
CA GLN A 56 -2.51 15.84 29.79
C GLN A 56 -3.44 16.68 28.90
N ILE A 57 -3.26 16.65 27.58
CA ILE A 57 -4.11 17.37 26.62
C ILE A 57 -5.36 16.58 26.28
N LEU A 58 -5.27 15.24 26.29
CA LEU A 58 -6.40 14.34 26.07
C LEU A 58 -7.35 14.23 27.28
N ASP A 59 -6.98 14.81 28.43
CA ASP A 59 -7.84 14.87 29.61
C ASP A 59 -9.18 15.58 29.25
N PRO A 60 -10.34 14.91 29.43
CA PRO A 60 -11.62 15.44 28.99
C PRO A 60 -12.11 16.63 29.82
N ASP A 61 -11.65 16.78 31.06
CA ASP A 61 -12.14 17.79 31.99
C ASP A 61 -11.27 19.05 31.94
N LEU A 62 -9.95 18.87 31.86
CA LEU A 62 -8.97 19.96 31.99
C LEU A 62 -8.06 20.13 30.77
N GLY A 63 -8.02 19.18 29.85
CA GLY A 63 -7.02 19.16 28.76
C GLY A 63 -7.06 20.38 27.86
N LEU A 64 -8.26 20.84 27.49
CA LEU A 64 -8.44 22.06 26.67
C LEU A 64 -7.97 23.33 27.39
N GLN A 65 -8.06 23.37 28.73
CA GLN A 65 -7.61 24.51 29.52
C GLN A 65 -6.08 24.60 29.62
N ARG A 66 -5.37 23.51 29.25
CA ARG A 66 -3.90 23.45 29.24
C ARG A 66 -3.31 23.94 27.92
N ILE A 67 -4.12 24.20 26.90
CA ILE A 67 -3.67 24.76 25.62
C ILE A 67 -3.66 26.29 25.75
N ALA A 68 -2.49 26.86 26.00
CA ALA A 68 -2.33 28.30 26.11
C ALA A 68 -2.42 28.97 24.73
N ALA A 69 -3.46 29.77 24.50
CA ALA A 69 -3.55 30.64 23.32
C ALA A 69 -2.72 31.94 23.48
N SER A 70 -2.45 32.34 24.72
CA SER A 70 -1.68 33.53 25.09
C SER A 70 -0.23 33.15 25.38
N GLY A 71 0.73 33.93 24.89
CA GLY A 71 2.13 33.84 25.29
C GLY A 71 2.47 34.61 26.56
N SER A 72 1.69 35.65 26.90
CA SER A 72 1.95 36.56 28.03
C SER A 72 1.04 36.37 29.26
N GLY A 73 -0.02 35.57 29.15
CA GLY A 73 -1.06 35.40 30.17
C GLY A 73 -2.08 36.54 30.24
N ALA A 74 -1.99 37.56 29.38
CA ALA A 74 -2.92 38.70 29.38
C ALA A 74 -4.29 38.34 28.77
N GLU A 75 -5.37 38.92 29.30
CA GLU A 75 -6.70 38.76 28.72
C GLU A 75 -6.74 39.29 27.28
N GLY A 76 -7.24 38.47 26.35
CA GLY A 76 -7.33 38.81 24.92
C GLY A 76 -6.05 38.56 24.11
N ASP A 77 -4.96 38.10 24.73
CA ASP A 77 -3.75 37.72 24.02
C ASP A 77 -3.92 36.37 23.30
N ASN A 78 -3.71 36.37 21.98
CA ASN A 78 -3.80 35.22 21.09
C ASN A 78 -2.47 34.90 20.38
N THR A 79 -1.34 35.42 20.89
CA THR A 79 -0.02 35.27 20.27
C THR A 79 0.41 33.81 20.08
N GLY A 80 0.09 32.92 21.02
CA GLY A 80 0.36 31.49 20.89
C GLY A 80 -0.48 30.83 19.78
N ALA A 81 -1.77 31.19 19.70
CA ALA A 81 -2.63 30.73 18.62
C ALA A 81 -2.17 31.24 17.25
N LEU A 82 -1.70 32.49 17.18
CA LEU A 82 -1.14 33.06 15.95
C LEU A 82 0.16 32.35 15.55
N ALA A 83 1.04 32.06 16.50
CA ALA A 83 2.28 31.31 16.23
C ALA A 83 2.01 29.89 15.70
N ILE A 84 0.96 29.23 16.20
CA ILE A 84 0.51 27.94 15.65
C ILE A 84 -0.02 28.11 14.22
N ALA A 85 -0.80 29.15 13.95
CA ALA A 85 -1.29 29.43 12.59
C ALA A 85 -0.13 29.71 11.62
N ASP A 86 0.88 30.47 12.05
CA ASP A 86 2.06 30.79 11.26
C ASP A 86 2.93 29.56 10.94
N LEU A 87 2.80 28.48 11.71
CA LEU A 87 3.52 27.22 11.46
C LEU A 87 3.17 26.61 10.09
N GLU A 88 1.98 26.92 9.54
CA GLU A 88 1.60 26.50 8.18
C GLU A 88 2.59 27.02 7.13
N TYR A 89 3.07 28.26 7.31
CA TYR A 89 3.99 28.94 6.40
C TYR A 89 5.46 28.78 6.82
N ALA A 90 5.72 28.33 8.04
CA ALA A 90 7.06 28.13 8.55
C ALA A 90 7.76 26.95 7.86
N ARG A 91 9.06 27.12 7.60
CA ARG A 91 9.90 26.09 6.98
C ARG A 91 10.45 25.17 8.05
N VAL A 92 9.64 24.22 8.49
CA VAL A 92 9.97 23.27 9.56
C VAL A 92 10.07 21.82 9.07
N ALA A 93 9.61 21.53 7.86
CA ALA A 93 9.70 20.20 7.27
C ALA A 93 11.02 20.01 6.50
N ARG A 94 11.43 18.75 6.33
CA ARG A 94 12.66 18.33 5.62
C ARG A 94 13.89 19.14 6.06
N ASN A 95 14.29 18.98 7.33
CA ASN A 95 15.43 19.72 7.91
C ASN A 95 15.33 21.25 7.68
N ASN A 96 14.16 21.81 7.97
CA ASN A 96 13.86 23.25 7.83
C ASN A 96 13.95 23.80 6.40
N SER A 97 13.83 22.94 5.38
CA SER A 97 13.96 23.33 3.97
C SER A 97 12.63 23.53 3.26
N THR A 98 11.49 23.25 3.89
CA THR A 98 10.19 23.38 3.23
C THR A 98 9.07 23.57 4.26
N THR A 99 7.92 24.07 3.79
CA THR A 99 6.72 24.19 4.62
C THR A 99 6.07 22.82 4.81
N ILE A 100 5.25 22.67 5.85
CA ILE A 100 4.47 21.44 6.08
C ILE A 100 3.56 21.17 4.87
N GLY A 101 2.91 22.22 4.34
CA GLY A 101 2.02 22.12 3.19
C GLY A 101 2.73 21.68 1.91
N ASP A 102 3.91 22.22 1.62
CA ASP A 102 4.71 21.82 0.46
C ASP A 102 5.22 20.38 0.58
N PHE A 103 5.71 19.99 1.75
CA PHE A 103 6.14 18.61 2.01
C PHE A 103 5.01 17.61 1.79
N TYR A 104 3.82 17.92 2.29
CA TYR A 104 2.64 17.10 2.10
C TYR A 104 2.25 17.02 0.61
N ARG A 105 2.21 18.16 -0.10
CA ARG A 105 1.91 18.22 -1.54
C ARG A 105 2.89 17.42 -2.38
N GLU A 106 4.19 17.48 -2.06
CA GLU A 106 5.23 16.70 -2.73
C GLU A 106 4.98 15.19 -2.50
N GLY A 107 4.75 14.78 -1.26
CA GLY A 107 4.50 13.37 -0.91
C GLY A 107 3.28 12.78 -1.61
N ILE A 108 2.15 13.49 -1.62
CA ILE A 108 0.94 13.00 -2.34
C ILE A 108 1.15 12.99 -3.85
N SER A 109 1.91 13.95 -4.40
CA SER A 109 2.19 14.01 -5.84
C SER A 109 3.08 12.85 -6.26
N GLU A 110 4.12 12.54 -5.49
CA GLU A 110 4.98 11.39 -5.73
C GLU A 110 4.20 10.08 -5.66
N LEU A 111 3.32 9.93 -4.65
CA LEU A 111 2.45 8.77 -4.53
C LEU A 111 1.53 8.64 -5.76
N GLY A 112 0.94 9.74 -6.22
CA GLY A 112 0.09 9.77 -7.42
C GLY A 112 0.85 9.34 -8.68
N VAL A 113 2.06 9.86 -8.88
CA VAL A 113 2.93 9.47 -10.02
C VAL A 113 3.28 7.99 -9.96
N ARG A 114 3.65 7.46 -8.78
CA ARG A 114 3.96 6.04 -8.59
C ARG A 114 2.74 5.16 -8.85
N ALA A 115 1.57 5.55 -8.36
CA ALA A 115 0.32 4.83 -8.58
C ALA A 115 -0.05 4.77 -10.06
N GLN A 116 0.03 5.91 -10.77
CA GLN A 116 -0.23 5.97 -12.20
C GLN A 116 0.74 5.11 -13.01
N ARG A 117 2.04 5.16 -12.67
CA ARG A 117 3.06 4.30 -13.30
C ARG A 117 2.74 2.83 -13.11
N ASN A 118 2.41 2.40 -11.90
CA ASN A 118 2.07 1.01 -11.61
C ASN A 118 0.82 0.55 -12.36
N LYS A 119 -0.19 1.42 -12.48
CA LYS A 119 -1.39 1.15 -13.28
C LYS A 119 -1.06 0.93 -14.76
N THR A 120 -0.24 1.80 -15.34
CA THR A 120 0.22 1.67 -16.73
C THR A 120 1.02 0.38 -16.94
N LEU A 121 1.98 0.08 -16.07
CA LEU A 121 2.77 -1.17 -16.14
C LEU A 121 1.90 -2.42 -16.03
N SER A 122 0.88 -2.38 -15.18
CA SER A 122 -0.08 -3.48 -15.05
C SER A 122 -0.89 -3.67 -16.34
N GLN A 123 -1.34 -2.59 -16.98
CA GLN A 123 -2.06 -2.65 -18.25
C GLN A 123 -1.18 -3.19 -19.36
N GLU A 124 0.05 -2.68 -19.48
CA GLU A 124 1.04 -3.17 -20.44
C GLU A 124 1.33 -4.66 -20.26
N SER A 125 1.49 -5.12 -19.01
CA SER A 125 1.73 -6.53 -18.71
C SER A 125 0.56 -7.42 -19.11
N THR A 126 -0.69 -6.96 -18.89
CA THR A 126 -1.89 -7.67 -19.32
C THR A 126 -1.96 -7.78 -20.84
N THR A 127 -1.76 -6.67 -21.56
CA THR A 127 -1.77 -6.65 -23.03
C THR A 127 -0.65 -7.53 -23.60
N PHE A 128 0.54 -7.50 -23.01
CA PHE A 128 1.65 -8.36 -23.43
C PHE A 128 1.34 -9.85 -23.23
N LEU A 129 0.70 -10.19 -22.10
CA LEU A 129 0.27 -11.55 -21.83
C LEU A 129 -0.82 -12.03 -22.80
N GLU A 130 -1.75 -11.14 -23.18
CA GLU A 130 -2.75 -11.43 -24.22
C GLU A 130 -2.10 -11.67 -25.59
N ASP A 131 -1.14 -10.84 -26.01
CA ASP A 131 -0.40 -11.05 -27.27
C ASP A 131 0.35 -12.39 -27.26
N LEU A 132 1.01 -12.73 -26.15
CA LEU A 132 1.69 -14.02 -26.00
C LEU A 132 0.71 -15.21 -26.07
N LYS A 133 -0.47 -15.09 -25.48
CA LYS A 133 -1.52 -16.12 -25.60
C LYS A 133 -1.99 -16.29 -27.04
N ILE A 134 -2.27 -15.20 -27.74
CA ILE A 134 -2.68 -15.23 -29.16
C ILE A 134 -1.58 -15.90 -30.01
N ARG A 135 -0.31 -15.57 -29.78
CA ARG A 135 0.81 -16.21 -30.47
C ARG A 135 0.90 -17.70 -30.14
N GLN A 136 0.74 -18.07 -28.87
CA GLN A 136 0.73 -19.47 -28.46
C GLN A 136 -0.41 -20.23 -29.16
N GLU A 137 -1.62 -19.70 -29.17
CA GLU A 137 -2.77 -20.28 -29.87
C GLU A 137 -2.56 -20.34 -31.39
N SER A 138 -1.83 -19.40 -31.99
CA SER A 138 -1.55 -19.46 -33.43
C SER A 138 -0.58 -20.58 -33.83
N VAL A 139 0.32 -20.98 -32.92
CA VAL A 139 1.33 -22.03 -33.17
C VAL A 139 0.86 -23.39 -32.68
N ALA A 140 0.21 -23.44 -31.52
CA ALA A 140 -0.26 -24.65 -30.87
C ALA A 140 -1.75 -24.95 -31.13
N GLY A 141 -2.48 -24.01 -31.71
CA GLY A 141 -3.89 -24.17 -32.03
C GLY A 141 -4.06 -25.09 -33.22
N VAL A 142 -4.77 -26.20 -32.99
CA VAL A 142 -5.23 -27.09 -34.05
C VAL A 142 -6.52 -26.50 -34.60
N SER A 143 -6.61 -26.31 -35.91
CA SER A 143 -7.86 -25.91 -36.54
C SER A 143 -8.82 -27.10 -36.54
N LEU A 144 -9.85 -27.05 -35.68
CA LEU A 144 -10.92 -28.06 -35.61
C LEU A 144 -11.56 -28.33 -36.98
N ASP A 145 -11.61 -27.32 -37.84
CA ASP A 145 -12.16 -27.43 -39.19
C ASP A 145 -11.21 -28.19 -40.14
N GLU A 146 -9.90 -27.91 -40.08
CA GLU A 146 -8.90 -28.71 -40.83
C GLU A 146 -8.83 -30.15 -40.32
N GLU A 147 -8.88 -30.34 -39.01
CA GLU A 147 -8.88 -31.68 -38.41
C GLU A 147 -10.15 -32.45 -38.79
N SER A 148 -11.31 -31.80 -38.84
CA SER A 148 -12.58 -32.40 -39.31
C SER A 148 -12.53 -32.75 -40.80
N VAL A 149 -11.97 -31.88 -41.64
CA VAL A 149 -11.77 -32.18 -43.08
C VAL A 149 -10.82 -33.36 -43.25
N ASN A 150 -9.73 -33.42 -42.49
CA ASN A 150 -8.80 -34.54 -42.51
C ASN A 150 -9.47 -35.83 -42.02
N LEU A 151 -10.32 -35.75 -40.99
CA LEU A 151 -11.09 -36.88 -40.48
C LEU A 151 -12.04 -37.42 -41.56
N ILE A 152 -12.79 -36.55 -42.25
CA ILE A 152 -13.67 -36.94 -43.38
C ILE A 152 -12.84 -37.60 -44.49
N LYS A 153 -11.69 -37.04 -44.86
CA LYS A 153 -10.78 -37.63 -45.86
C LYS A 153 -10.31 -39.02 -45.46
N PHE A 154 -9.88 -39.21 -44.21
CA PHE A 154 -9.48 -40.53 -43.70
C PHE A 154 -10.65 -41.52 -43.68
N GLN A 155 -11.85 -41.06 -43.33
CA GLN A 155 -13.06 -41.88 -43.34
C GLN A 155 -13.43 -42.32 -44.75
N GLN A 156 -13.29 -41.44 -45.75
CA GLN A 156 -13.53 -41.75 -47.15
C GLN A 156 -12.46 -42.70 -47.71
N ALA A 157 -11.19 -42.46 -47.39
CA ALA A 157 -10.10 -43.35 -47.76
C ALA A 157 -10.26 -44.75 -47.15
N PHE A 158 -10.67 -44.85 -45.88
CA PHE A 158 -10.94 -46.13 -45.21
C PHE A 158 -12.10 -46.88 -45.87
N ASN A 159 -13.20 -46.21 -46.17
CA ASN A 159 -14.32 -46.82 -46.91
C ASN A 159 -13.92 -47.29 -48.31
N GLY A 160 -13.06 -46.52 -49.00
CA GLY A 160 -12.48 -46.92 -50.28
C GLY A 160 -11.61 -48.16 -50.17
N ALA A 161 -10.72 -48.21 -49.17
CA ALA A 161 -9.88 -49.37 -48.89
C ALA A 161 -10.71 -50.61 -48.51
N ALA A 162 -11.76 -50.45 -47.69
CA ALA A 162 -12.67 -51.53 -47.34
C ALA A 162 -13.37 -52.11 -48.58
N ARG A 163 -13.90 -51.26 -49.47
CA ARG A 163 -14.48 -51.71 -50.76
C ARG A 163 -13.45 -52.39 -51.64
N TYR A 164 -12.23 -51.87 -51.70
CA TYR A 164 -11.14 -52.50 -52.46
C TYR A 164 -10.85 -53.91 -51.94
N ILE A 165 -10.77 -54.08 -50.62
CA ILE A 165 -10.59 -55.40 -49.98
C ILE A 165 -11.76 -56.33 -50.31
N THR A 166 -13.01 -55.85 -50.26
CA THR A 166 -14.18 -56.66 -50.65
C THR A 166 -14.12 -57.10 -52.11
N ILE A 167 -13.67 -56.22 -53.01
CA ILE A 167 -13.49 -56.57 -54.43
C ILE A 167 -12.39 -57.62 -54.57
N VAL A 168 -11.25 -57.45 -53.89
CA VAL A 168 -10.16 -58.44 -53.90
C VAL A 168 -10.64 -59.79 -53.36
N ASP A 169 -11.39 -59.81 -52.26
CA ASP A 169 -11.98 -61.03 -51.68
C ASP A 169 -12.92 -61.72 -52.68
N SER A 170 -13.80 -60.96 -53.35
CA SER A 170 -14.67 -61.50 -54.39
C SER A 170 -13.93 -62.02 -55.62
N LEU A 171 -12.79 -61.42 -55.97
CA LEU A 171 -11.93 -61.90 -57.06
C LEU A 171 -11.21 -63.19 -56.66
N ILE A 172 -10.71 -63.28 -55.43
CA ILE A 172 -10.10 -64.51 -54.88
C ILE A 172 -11.14 -65.62 -54.85
N ASP A 173 -12.36 -65.36 -54.36
CA ASP A 173 -13.45 -66.32 -54.34
C ASP A 173 -13.80 -66.82 -55.75
N ARG A 174 -13.87 -65.91 -56.74
CA ARG A 174 -14.13 -66.27 -58.14
C ARG A 174 -13.02 -67.12 -58.75
N VAL A 175 -11.76 -66.85 -58.43
CA VAL A 175 -10.62 -67.64 -58.92
C VAL A 175 -10.60 -69.01 -58.25
N VAL A 176 -10.79 -69.08 -56.93
CA VAL A 176 -10.72 -70.32 -56.14
C VAL A 176 -11.92 -71.22 -56.41
N ASN A 177 -13.15 -70.69 -56.35
CA ASN A 177 -14.38 -71.49 -56.52
C ASN A 177 -14.86 -71.56 -57.97
N GLY A 178 -14.56 -70.55 -58.81
CA GLY A 178 -14.95 -70.54 -60.23
C GLY A 178 -14.03 -71.30 -61.17
N LEU A 179 -12.76 -71.54 -60.79
CA LEU A 179 -11.83 -72.41 -61.54
C LEU A 179 -11.54 -73.74 -60.82
N GLY A 180 -12.02 -73.91 -59.59
CA GLY A 180 -11.64 -74.99 -58.68
C GLY A 180 -12.67 -76.10 -58.45
N ILE A 181 -13.65 -76.32 -59.32
CA ILE A 181 -14.39 -77.61 -59.41
C ILE A 181 -15.12 -77.75 -60.76
N THR A 182 -14.48 -78.43 -61.72
CA THR A 182 -15.15 -79.36 -62.64
C THR A 182 -14.24 -80.57 -62.85
N ARG A 183 -14.23 -81.48 -61.88
CA ARG A 183 -14.22 -82.95 -62.06
C ARG A 183 -14.17 -83.63 -60.70
#